data_AF-A0AAV8X4W8-F1
#
_entry.id   AF-A0AAV8X4W8-F1
#
_cell.length_a   1.000
_cell.length_b   1.000
_cell.length_c   1.000
_cell.angle_alpha   90.00
_cell.angle_beta   90.00
_cell.angle_gamma   90.00
#
_symmetry.space_group_name_H-M   'P 1'
#
loop_
_entity.id
_entity.type
_entity.pdbx_description
1 polymer ?
#
loop_
_entity_poly.entity_id
_entity_poly.type
_entity_poly.pdbx_seq_one_letter_code
_entity_poly.pdbx_strand_id
1 'polypeptide(L)'
;MWSKEDNTWEPEENLDCPDLIAAYESQFEITTPSNSEDPDKAKRKNITEDNRARGFDRGLEPDRIIGATDASGELMFLMMWKNCKEADLVPANQVNVRCPEIVINYYENKKQWYCKETVIELD
;
A
#
# COMPACT_ATOMS: atom_id res chain seq x y z
N MET A 1 24.00 14.63 20.10
CA MET A 1 22.60 14.14 20.05
C MET A 1 22.43 13.53 18.68
N TRP A 2 22.17 12.22 18.59
CA TRP A 2 21.93 11.54 17.32
C TRP A 2 20.45 11.72 16.99
N SER A 3 20.12 12.40 15.89
CA SER A 3 18.76 12.66 15.44
C SER A 3 18.30 11.56 14.49
N LYS A 4 16.99 11.43 14.28
CA LYS A 4 16.44 10.47 13.30
C LYS A 4 16.85 10.80 11.85
N GLU A 5 17.33 12.02 11.61
CA GLU A 5 17.90 12.46 10.34
C GLU A 5 19.31 11.91 10.09
N ASP A 6 20.02 11.45 11.13
CA ASP A 6 21.37 10.88 11.04
C ASP A 6 21.35 9.36 10.74
N ASN A 7 20.23 8.84 10.25
CA ASN A 7 20.08 7.44 9.83
C ASN A 7 20.66 7.25 8.43
N THR A 8 21.93 6.85 8.35
CA THR A 8 22.58 6.39 7.13
C THR A 8 22.40 4.88 6.97
N TRP A 9 21.95 4.44 5.78
CA TRP A 9 21.94 3.02 5.43
C TRP A 9 23.39 2.54 5.28
N GLU A 10 23.83 1.66 6.16
CA GLU A 10 25.15 1.04 6.10
C GLU A 10 25.06 -0.43 5.63
N PRO A 11 26.08 -0.93 4.90
CA PRO A 11 26.12 -2.33 4.51
C PRO A 11 26.21 -3.25 5.73
N GLU A 12 25.74 -4.49 5.58
CA GLU A 12 25.71 -5.51 6.65
C GLU A 12 27.08 -5.72 7.30
N GLU A 13 28.17 -5.58 6.54
CA GLU A 13 29.54 -5.70 7.04
C GLU A 13 29.96 -4.61 8.03
N ASN A 14 29.20 -3.51 8.17
CA ASN A 14 29.45 -2.43 9.14
C ASN A 14 28.51 -2.50 10.36
N LEU A 15 27.53 -3.42 10.35
CA LEU A 15 26.60 -3.68 11.44
C LEU A 15 27.25 -4.65 12.45
N ASP A 16 28.28 -4.17 13.15
CA ASP A 16 29.05 -4.93 14.16
C ASP A 16 28.29 -5.14 15.49
N CYS A 17 27.02 -5.54 15.44
CA CYS A 17 26.14 -5.72 16.61
C CYS A 17 25.28 -6.99 16.51
N PRO A 18 25.88 -8.19 16.53
CA PRO A 18 25.16 -9.46 16.36
C PRO A 18 24.07 -9.68 17.42
N ASP A 19 24.26 -9.20 18.66
CA ASP A 19 23.25 -9.37 19.73
C ASP A 19 21.97 -8.54 19.49
N LEU A 20 22.10 -7.33 18.93
CA LEU A 20 20.97 -6.47 18.61
C LEU A 20 20.21 -6.98 17.38
N ILE A 21 20.95 -7.49 16.40
CA ILE A 21 20.41 -8.14 15.20
C ILE A 21 19.65 -9.41 15.62
N ALA A 22 20.25 -10.27 16.44
CA ALA A 22 19.62 -11.49 16.93
C ALA A 22 18.36 -11.22 17.78
N ALA A 23 18.35 -10.17 18.61
CA ALA A 23 17.16 -9.76 19.35
C ALA A 23 16.03 -9.28 18.43
N TYR A 24 16.37 -8.54 17.36
CA TYR A 24 15.42 -8.12 16.34
C TYR A 24 14.90 -9.32 15.54
N GLU A 25 15.78 -10.18 15.03
CA GLU A 25 15.43 -11.38 14.27
C GLU A 25 14.58 -12.36 15.09
N SER A 26 14.94 -12.59 16.36
CA SER A 26 14.14 -13.38 17.31
C SER A 26 12.73 -12.83 17.48
N GLN A 27 12.56 -11.51 17.41
CA GLN A 27 11.23 -10.87 17.46
C GLN A 27 10.36 -11.18 16.23
N PHE A 28 10.96 -11.65 15.13
CA PHE A 28 10.26 -12.08 13.92
C PHE A 28 10.28 -13.60 13.69
N GLU A 29 11.22 -14.35 14.28
CA GLU A 29 11.29 -15.82 14.22
C GLU A 29 10.17 -16.52 15.02
N ILE A 30 9.48 -15.84 15.94
CA ILE A 30 8.33 -16.39 16.68
C ILE A 30 7.04 -16.51 15.83
N THR A 31 7.10 -16.32 14.51
CA THR A 31 5.92 -16.33 13.62
C THR A 31 5.81 -17.55 12.69
N THR A 32 6.29 -18.70 13.15
CA THR A 32 5.57 -19.97 12.98
C THR A 32 5.58 -20.68 14.34
N PRO A 33 4.48 -21.25 14.90
CA PRO A 33 3.29 -21.84 14.26
C PRO A 33 1.93 -21.54 14.95
N SER A 34 0.81 -22.00 14.36
CA SER A 34 -0.49 -22.27 15.02
C SER A 34 -1.24 -21.10 15.71
N ASN A 35 -2.37 -20.73 15.10
CA ASN A 35 -3.60 -20.28 15.75
C ASN A 35 -3.49 -19.29 16.94
N SER A 36 -3.50 -17.99 16.65
CA SER A 36 -3.93 -16.97 17.61
C SER A 36 -4.56 -15.77 16.90
N GLU A 37 -5.73 -15.39 17.41
CA GLU A 37 -6.66 -14.41 16.88
C GLU A 37 -6.22 -12.99 17.27
N ASP A 38 -5.77 -12.18 16.31
CA ASP A 38 -5.65 -10.73 16.44
C ASP A 38 -6.01 -10.06 15.08
N PRO A 39 -7.01 -9.17 15.01
CA PRO A 39 -7.67 -8.78 13.75
C PRO A 39 -6.95 -7.72 12.90
N ASP A 40 -5.84 -7.12 13.34
CA ASP A 40 -5.31 -5.89 12.71
C ASP A 40 -4.03 -6.06 11.85
N LYS A 41 -3.45 -7.25 11.76
CA LYS A 41 -2.24 -7.52 10.94
C LYS A 41 -2.49 -8.39 9.70
N ALA A 42 -3.74 -8.70 9.39
CA ALA A 42 -4.14 -9.60 8.31
C ALA A 42 -4.14 -8.99 6.89
N LYS A 43 -3.97 -7.67 6.72
CA LYS A 43 -4.06 -7.02 5.40
C LYS A 43 -2.81 -7.07 4.53
N ARG A 44 -1.69 -7.65 5.01
CA ARG A 44 -0.43 -7.75 4.22
C ARG A 44 -0.09 -9.15 3.69
N LYS A 45 -0.92 -10.17 3.94
CA LYS A 45 -0.67 -11.55 3.46
C LYS A 45 -1.92 -12.26 2.92
N ASN A 46 -2.69 -11.62 2.04
CA ASN A 46 -3.73 -12.34 1.31
C ASN A 46 -3.89 -11.86 -0.14
N ILE A 47 -2.77 -11.74 -0.86
CA ILE A 47 -2.75 -11.43 -2.28
C ILE A 47 -3.04 -12.68 -3.13
N THR A 48 -2.92 -13.90 -2.58
CA THR A 48 -2.92 -15.11 -3.42
C THR A 48 -3.95 -16.19 -3.15
N GLU A 49 -4.81 -16.17 -2.11
CA GLU A 49 -5.74 -17.30 -1.93
C GLU A 49 -6.96 -17.01 -1.03
N ASP A 50 -7.79 -16.05 -1.42
CA ASP A 50 -9.20 -16.04 -0.99
C ASP A 50 -10.04 -16.30 -2.24
N ASN A 51 -10.61 -17.50 -2.37
CA ASN A 51 -11.49 -17.91 -3.48
C ASN A 51 -12.81 -17.12 -3.56
N ARG A 52 -12.90 -15.97 -2.89
CA ARG A 52 -14.01 -15.05 -2.98
C ARG A 52 -13.81 -14.18 -4.22
N ALA A 53 -14.88 -14.01 -5.00
CA ALA A 53 -14.87 -13.03 -6.08
C ALA A 53 -14.44 -11.66 -5.52
N ARG A 54 -13.38 -11.07 -6.08
CA ARG A 54 -12.85 -9.76 -5.68
C ARG A 54 -13.07 -8.77 -6.82
N GLY A 55 -13.11 -7.48 -6.48
CA GLY A 55 -13.21 -6.44 -7.48
C GLY A 55 -14.52 -6.52 -8.27
N PHE A 56 -14.42 -6.38 -9.60
CA PHE A 56 -15.59 -6.44 -10.49
C PHE A 56 -16.28 -7.80 -10.55
N ASP A 57 -15.59 -8.88 -10.20
CA ASP A 57 -16.16 -10.23 -10.22
C ASP A 57 -17.24 -10.41 -9.14
N ARG A 58 -17.31 -9.51 -8.16
CA ARG A 58 -18.40 -9.46 -7.17
C ARG A 58 -19.76 -9.08 -7.76
N GLY A 59 -19.77 -8.49 -8.96
CA GLY A 59 -20.99 -7.98 -9.60
C GLY A 59 -21.63 -6.80 -8.85
N LEU A 60 -20.86 -6.10 -8.01
CA LEU A 60 -21.33 -4.90 -7.33
C LEU A 60 -21.16 -3.67 -8.23
N GLU A 61 -22.03 -2.67 -8.07
CA GLU A 61 -21.88 -1.40 -8.76
C GLU A 61 -20.73 -0.58 -8.14
N PRO A 62 -19.84 -0.01 -8.97
CA PRO A 62 -18.79 0.86 -8.46
C PRO A 62 -19.39 2.17 -7.93
N ASP A 63 -18.90 2.63 -6.78
CA ASP A 63 -19.27 3.92 -6.16
C ASP A 63 -18.21 4.98 -6.45
N ARG A 64 -16.99 4.78 -5.94
CA ARG A 64 -15.88 5.72 -6.10
C ARG A 64 -14.51 5.08 -5.86
N ILE A 65 -13.48 5.69 -6.43
CA ILE A 65 -12.08 5.36 -6.13
C ILE A 65 -11.63 6.19 -4.92
N ILE A 66 -11.14 5.52 -3.87
CA ILE A 66 -10.58 6.20 -2.69
C ILE A 66 -9.11 6.55 -2.91
N GLY A 67 -8.38 5.62 -3.54
CA GLY A 67 -6.93 5.66 -3.60
C GLY A 67 -6.39 4.97 -4.84
N ALA A 68 -5.13 5.24 -5.12
CA ALA A 68 -4.37 4.58 -6.16
C ALA A 68 -3.01 4.21 -5.56
N THR A 69 -2.54 3.01 -5.87
CA THR A 69 -1.25 2.49 -5.44
C THR A 69 -0.58 1.84 -6.63
N ASP A 70 0.74 1.94 -6.71
CA ASP A 70 1.56 1.12 -7.60
C ASP A 70 1.90 -0.17 -6.86
N ALA A 71 1.34 -1.29 -7.32
CA ALA A 71 1.71 -2.62 -6.83
C ALA A 71 2.52 -3.29 -7.94
N SER A 72 3.79 -3.63 -7.68
CA SER A 72 4.66 -4.31 -8.66
C SER A 72 4.79 -3.57 -10.02
N GLY A 73 4.67 -2.24 -10.03
CA GLY A 73 4.71 -1.44 -11.26
C GLY A 73 3.39 -1.38 -12.03
N GLU A 74 2.34 -2.05 -11.57
CA GLU A 74 0.99 -1.91 -12.10
C GLU A 74 0.17 -0.97 -11.23
N LEU A 75 -0.51 -0.01 -11.87
CA LEU A 75 -1.41 0.90 -11.19
C LEU A 75 -2.67 0.16 -10.75
N MET A 76 -2.91 0.13 -9.45
CA MET A 76 -4.07 -0.46 -8.82
C MET A 76 -4.91 0.64 -8.16
N PHE A 77 -6.23 0.59 -8.36
CA PHE A 77 -7.18 1.45 -7.66
C PHE A 77 -7.79 0.74 -6.47
N LEU A 78 -7.96 1.48 -5.37
CA LEU A 78 -8.77 1.06 -4.24
C LEU A 78 -10.22 1.51 -4.48
N MET A 79 -11.06 0.57 -4.93
CA MET A 79 -12.45 0.80 -5.32
C MET A 79 -13.42 0.55 -4.18
N MET A 80 -14.35 1.48 -3.98
CA MET A 80 -15.54 1.30 -3.16
C MET A 80 -16.72 0.87 -4.00
N TRP A 81 -17.56 0.00 -3.45
CA TRP A 81 -18.77 -0.50 -4.09
C TRP A 81 -20.01 0.06 -3.41
N LYS A 82 -21.09 0.28 -4.17
CA LYS A 82 -22.37 0.69 -3.60
C LYS A 82 -22.88 -0.38 -2.64
N ASN A 83 -23.45 0.07 -1.52
CA ASN A 83 -23.97 -0.79 -0.44
C ASN A 83 -22.91 -1.71 0.19
N CYS A 84 -21.61 -1.46 -0.03
CA CYS A 84 -20.53 -2.19 0.59
C CYS A 84 -19.55 -1.23 1.29
N LYS A 85 -19.12 -1.60 2.50
CA LYS A 85 -18.08 -0.86 3.24
C LYS A 85 -16.68 -1.40 2.96
N GLU A 86 -16.59 -2.54 2.27
CA GLU A 86 -15.35 -3.20 1.92
C GLU A 86 -14.84 -2.62 0.60
N ALA A 87 -13.55 -2.27 0.58
CA ALA A 87 -12.89 -1.77 -0.61
C ALA A 87 -12.00 -2.86 -1.20
N ASP A 88 -11.97 -2.96 -2.53
CA ASP A 88 -11.15 -3.92 -3.25
C ASP A 88 -10.06 -3.22 -4.06
N LEU A 89 -8.92 -3.89 -4.21
CA LEU A 89 -7.91 -3.50 -5.18
C LEU A 89 -8.29 -4.04 -6.56
N VAL A 90 -8.37 -3.14 -7.52
CA VAL A 90 -8.71 -3.45 -8.91
C VAL A 90 -7.67 -2.83 -9.84
N PRO A 91 -7.22 -3.54 -10.89
CA PRO A 91 -6.24 -3.02 -11.82
C PRO A 91 -6.82 -1.86 -12.63
N ALA A 92 -6.02 -0.81 -12.82
CA ALA A 92 -6.46 0.42 -13.50
C ALA A 92 -6.98 0.13 -14.92
N ASN A 93 -6.38 -0.82 -15.62
CA ASN A 93 -6.82 -1.23 -16.95
C ASN A 93 -8.30 -1.64 -16.98
N GLN A 94 -8.77 -2.40 -15.99
CA GLN A 94 -10.18 -2.82 -15.92
C GLN A 94 -11.11 -1.65 -15.59
N VAL A 95 -10.72 -0.80 -14.64
CA VAL A 95 -11.55 0.33 -14.19
C VAL A 95 -11.75 1.35 -15.31
N ASN A 96 -10.69 1.66 -16.06
CA ASN A 96 -10.72 2.62 -17.16
C ASN A 96 -11.73 2.21 -18.25
N VAL A 97 -11.91 0.91 -18.49
CA VAL A 97 -12.85 0.38 -19.49
C VAL A 97 -14.27 0.27 -18.91
N ARG A 98 -14.41 -0.20 -17.67
CA ARG A 98 -15.71 -0.48 -17.05
C ARG A 98 -16.43 0.79 -16.59
N CYS A 99 -15.72 1.71 -15.95
CA CYS A 99 -16.29 2.91 -15.33
C CYS A 99 -15.35 4.12 -15.45
N PRO A 100 -15.16 4.64 -16.68
CA PRO A 100 -14.25 5.76 -16.94
C PRO A 100 -14.64 7.05 -16.21
N GLU A 101 -15.94 7.34 -16.06
CA GLU A 101 -16.42 8.55 -15.38
C GLU A 101 -15.92 8.64 -13.92
N ILE A 102 -15.89 7.51 -13.22
CA ILE A 102 -15.40 7.44 -11.83
C ILE A 102 -13.89 7.72 -11.77
N VAL A 103 -13.14 7.21 -12.75
CA VAL A 103 -11.69 7.43 -12.88
C VAL A 103 -11.39 8.90 -13.15
N ILE A 104 -12.10 9.49 -14.10
CA ILE A 104 -11.94 10.91 -14.46
C ILE A 104 -12.22 11.77 -13.23
N ASN A 105 -13.37 11.57 -12.58
CA ASN A 105 -13.72 12.30 -11.37
C ASN A 105 -12.68 12.13 -10.26
N TYR A 106 -12.10 10.93 -10.11
CA TYR A 106 -11.02 10.70 -9.14
C TYR A 106 -9.80 11.58 -9.41
N TYR A 107 -9.35 11.68 -10.67
CA TYR A 107 -8.20 12.50 -11.02
C TYR A 107 -8.48 14.00 -10.98
N GLU A 108 -9.67 14.43 -11.39
CA GLU A 108 -10.08 15.85 -11.34
C GLU A 108 -10.13 16.39 -9.90
N ASN A 109 -10.61 15.58 -8.96
CA ASN A 109 -10.66 15.96 -7.55
C ASN A 109 -9.33 15.76 -6.81
N LYS A 110 -8.37 15.04 -7.42
CA LYS A 110 -7.04 14.85 -6.84
C LYS A 110 -6.26 16.15 -6.98
N LYS A 111 -6.21 16.95 -5.91
CA LYS A 111 -5.36 18.14 -5.88
C LYS A 111 -3.92 17.74 -6.22
N GLN A 112 -3.41 18.27 -7.33
CA GLN A 112 -2.00 18.15 -7.68
C GLN A 112 -1.18 18.81 -6.57
N TRP A 113 -0.32 18.02 -5.93
CA TRP A 113 0.64 18.55 -4.98
C TRP A 113 1.65 19.36 -5.79
N TYR A 114 1.55 20.69 -5.75
CA TYR A 114 2.65 21.54 -6.20
C TYR A 114 3.82 21.30 -5.23
N CYS A 115 4.79 20.50 -5.64
CA CYS A 115 6.13 20.56 -5.07
C CYS A 115 6.69 21.94 -5.43
N LYS A 116 6.85 22.81 -4.43
CA LYS A 116 7.40 24.15 -4.63
C LYS A 116 8.78 24.02 -5.28
N GLU A 117 8.93 24.63 -6.45
CA GLU A 117 10.20 24.85 -7.11
C GLU A 117 11.10 25.63 -6.14
N THR A 118 12.09 24.96 -5.55
CA THR A 118 13.14 25.67 -4.80
C THR A 118 14.00 26.38 -5.83
N VAL A 119 13.71 27.66 -6.03
CA VAL A 119 14.63 28.57 -6.71
C VAL A 119 15.91 28.55 -5.89
N ILE A 120 16.97 27.98 -6.46
CA ILE A 120 18.32 28.06 -5.92
C ILE A 120 18.83 29.46 -6.30
N GLU A 121 18.66 30.44 -5.41
CA GLU A 121 19.40 31.70 -5.51
C GLU A 121 20.85 31.40 -5.13
N LEU A 122 21.74 31.52 -6.12
CA LEU A 122 23.19 31.58 -5.91
C LEU A 122 23.54 33.06 -5.73
N ASP A 123 23.90 33.45 -4.51
CA ASP A 123 24.74 34.62 -4.21
C ASP A 123 25.67 34.31 -3.03
#